data_AF-A0A2W5SXH6-F1
#
_entry.id   AF-A0A2W5SXH6-F1
#
_cell.length_a   1.000
_cell.length_b   1.000
_cell.length_c   1.000
_cell.angle_alpha   90.00
_cell.angle_beta   90.00
_cell.angle_gamma   90.00
#
_symmetry.space_group_name_H-M   'P 1'
#
loop_
_entity.id
_entity.type
_entity.pdbx_description
1 polymer ?
#
loop_
_entity_poly.entity_id
_entity_poly.type
_entity_poly.pdbx_seq_one_letter_code
_entity_poly.pdbx_strand_id
1 'polypeptide(L)'
;MGKSTETTCPAAIRTRADAVQLWKHLLARGISFHWEDAPAEWVDHSGKRVLSRTEAMTIERLFNEVIGLHDDRCYTDAIRLLKRATVHGLESIH
;
A
#
# COMPACT_ATOMS: atom_id res chain seq x y z
N MET A 1 9.59 -17.40 -13.48
CA MET A 1 10.46 -16.21 -13.58
C MET A 1 9.56 -14.99 -13.35
N GLY A 2 9.33 -14.62 -12.09
CA GLY A 2 8.38 -13.55 -11.74
C GLY A 2 8.99 -12.20 -12.06
N LYS A 3 8.30 -11.38 -12.87
CA LYS A 3 8.64 -9.95 -13.04
C LYS A 3 8.50 -9.29 -11.68
N SER A 4 9.60 -9.02 -11.00
CA SER A 4 9.62 -8.07 -9.88
C SER A 4 9.23 -6.70 -10.42
N THR A 5 7.95 -6.37 -10.38
CA THR A 5 7.50 -5.00 -10.62
C THR A 5 7.94 -4.17 -9.43
N GLU A 6 9.17 -3.65 -9.48
CA GLU A 6 9.66 -2.64 -8.55
C GLU A 6 8.77 -1.40 -8.69
N THR A 7 7.74 -1.33 -7.88
CA THR A 7 6.91 -0.13 -7.74
C THR A 7 7.60 0.81 -6.77
N THR A 8 7.97 2.01 -7.22
CA THR A 8 8.67 3.01 -6.41
C THR A 8 7.73 3.65 -5.40
N CYS A 9 8.14 3.72 -4.13
CA CYS A 9 7.43 4.51 -3.11
C CYS A 9 7.48 6.00 -3.49
N PRO A 10 6.35 6.72 -3.56
CA PRO A 10 6.38 8.14 -3.87
C PRO A 10 7.05 8.95 -2.75
N ALA A 11 7.79 9.99 -3.12
CA ALA A 11 8.45 10.87 -2.14
C ALA A 11 7.47 11.83 -1.43
N ALA A 12 6.34 12.16 -2.09
CA ALA A 12 5.25 12.99 -1.57
C ALA A 12 3.94 12.65 -2.29
N ILE A 13 2.81 12.97 -1.67
CA ILE A 13 1.47 12.83 -2.25
C ILE A 13 0.91 14.22 -2.54
N ARG A 14 0.83 14.57 -3.84
CA ARG A 14 0.25 15.85 -4.30
C ARG A 14 -0.97 15.65 -5.17
N THR A 15 -1.13 14.44 -5.69
CA THR A 15 -2.19 14.08 -6.62
C THR A 15 -2.72 12.70 -6.29
N ARG A 16 -3.92 12.40 -6.81
CA ARG A 16 -4.48 11.05 -6.79
C ARG A 16 -3.55 10.00 -7.44
N ALA A 17 -2.76 10.39 -8.45
CA ALA A 17 -1.81 9.49 -9.09
C ALA A 17 -0.69 9.05 -8.13
N ASP A 18 -0.21 9.97 -7.29
CA ASP A 18 0.79 9.66 -6.26
C ASP A 18 0.22 8.71 -5.21
N ALA A 19 -1.03 8.94 -4.79
CA ALA A 19 -1.73 8.04 -3.86
C ALA A 19 -1.86 6.63 -4.45
N VAL A 20 -2.24 6.51 -5.74
CA VAL A 20 -2.28 5.21 -6.43
C VAL A 20 -0.90 4.56 -6.50
N GLN A 21 0.16 5.34 -6.68
CA GLN A 21 1.53 4.82 -6.67
C GLN A 21 1.93 4.28 -5.29
N LEU A 22 1.57 4.98 -4.21
CA LEU A 22 1.76 4.50 -2.83
C LEU A 22 1.05 3.16 -2.62
N TRP A 23 -0.22 3.04 -3.03
CA TRP A 23 -0.99 1.80 -2.90
C TRP A 23 -0.36 0.63 -3.66
N LYS A 24 0.09 0.87 -4.89
CA LYS A 24 0.82 -0.15 -5.66
C LYS A 24 2.11 -0.56 -4.97
N HIS A 25 2.86 0.38 -4.39
CA HIS A 25 4.08 0.10 -3.65
C HIS A 25 3.83 -0.82 -2.45
N LEU A 26 2.83 -0.51 -1.62
CA LEU A 26 2.48 -1.33 -0.46
C LEU A 26 2.02 -2.74 -0.87
N LEU A 27 1.19 -2.82 -1.90
CA LEU A 27 0.68 -4.11 -2.41
C LEU A 27 1.78 -4.98 -3.04
N ALA A 28 2.69 -4.39 -3.81
CA ALA A 28 3.81 -5.13 -4.41
C ALA A 28 4.75 -5.71 -3.35
N ARG A 29 4.80 -5.10 -2.17
CA ARG A 29 5.55 -5.59 -1.00
C ARG A 29 4.79 -6.66 -0.21
N GLY A 30 3.58 -7.05 -0.61
CA GLY A 30 2.77 -8.04 0.11
C GLY A 30 2.30 -7.57 1.48
N ILE A 31 2.23 -6.25 1.69
CA ILE A 31 1.80 -5.66 2.96
C ILE A 31 0.29 -5.77 3.05
N SER A 32 -0.20 -6.48 4.07
CA SER A 32 -1.60 -6.42 4.47
C SER A 32 -1.75 -5.28 5.46
N PHE A 33 -2.68 -4.37 5.21
CA PHE A 33 -2.89 -3.20 6.06
C PHE A 33 -4.38 -2.93 6.27
N HIS A 34 -4.71 -2.50 7.48
CA HIS A 34 -5.99 -1.89 7.81
C HIS A 34 -5.80 -0.38 7.92
N TRP A 35 -6.80 0.37 7.46
CA TRP A 35 -6.78 1.84 7.46
C TRP A 35 -6.74 2.44 8.87
N GLU A 36 -7.24 1.69 9.86
CA GLU A 36 -7.33 2.09 11.26
C GLU A 36 -6.02 1.81 12.02
N ASP A 37 -5.16 0.94 11.47
CA ASP A 37 -3.91 0.55 12.11
C ASP A 37 -2.77 1.48 11.69
N ALA A 38 -1.90 1.81 12.65
CA ALA A 38 -0.70 2.58 12.33
C ALA A 38 0.25 1.77 11.44
N PRO A 39 0.99 2.38 10.49
CA PRO A 39 1.93 1.66 9.62
C PRO A 39 3.00 0.83 10.35
N ALA A 40 3.34 1.20 11.58
CA ALA A 40 4.28 0.45 12.42
C ALA A 40 3.74 -0.92 12.89
N GLU A 41 2.42 -1.12 12.82
CA GLU A 41 1.71 -2.33 13.24
C GLU A 41 1.39 -3.25 12.06
N TRP A 42 1.62 -2.81 10.83
CA TRP A 42 1.32 -3.60 9.64
C TRP A 42 2.24 -4.82 9.53
N VAL A 43 1.64 -5.91 9.04
CA VAL A 43 2.28 -7.22 8.93
C VAL A 43 2.09 -7.82 7.53
N ASP A 44 2.98 -8.73 7.15
CA ASP A 44 2.74 -9.60 6.00
C ASP A 44 1.75 -10.73 6.34
N HIS A 45 1.43 -11.53 5.34
CA HIS A 45 0.64 -12.75 5.46
C HIS A 45 1.19 -13.79 6.45
N SER A 46 2.45 -13.70 6.86
CA SER A 46 3.08 -14.56 7.86
C SER A 46 3.03 -13.98 9.29
N GLY A 47 2.43 -12.80 9.45
CA GLY A 47 2.34 -12.09 10.73
C GLY A 47 3.63 -11.35 11.13
N LYS A 48 4.58 -11.17 10.22
CA LYS A 48 5.83 -10.46 10.49
C LYS A 48 5.72 -8.99 10.13
N ARG A 49 6.34 -8.13 10.93
CA ARG A 49 6.46 -6.70 10.62
C ARG A 49 7.25 -6.49 9.34
N VAL A 50 6.67 -5.72 8.43
CA VAL A 50 7.16 -5.49 7.06
C VAL A 50 7.84 -4.15 6.85
N LEU A 51 7.59 -3.20 7.75
CA LEU A 51 8.20 -1.87 7.73
C LEU A 51 9.16 -1.71 8.90
N SER A 52 10.36 -1.22 8.63
CA SER A 52 11.22 -0.67 9.67
C SER A 52 10.59 0.58 10.29
N ARG A 53 11.07 1.01 11.46
CA ARG A 53 10.56 2.21 12.14
C ARG A 53 10.60 3.45 11.24
N THR A 54 11.69 3.65 10.50
CA THR A 54 11.86 4.79 9.60
C THR A 54 10.90 4.72 8.41
N GLU A 55 10.69 3.52 7.85
CA GLU A 55 9.71 3.33 6.78
C GLU A 55 8.30 3.57 7.28
N ALA A 56 7.92 3.06 8.45
CA ALA A 56 6.61 3.27 9.03
C ALA A 56 6.30 4.77 9.20
N MET A 57 7.23 5.56 9.74
CA MET A 57 7.08 7.02 9.84
C MET A 57 6.94 7.68 8.46
N THR A 58 7.67 7.20 7.46
CA THR A 58 7.59 7.73 6.10
C THR A 58 6.22 7.45 5.48
N ILE A 59 5.74 6.21 5.61
CA ILE A 59 4.44 5.79 5.11
C ILE A 59 3.31 6.52 5.83
N GLU A 60 3.41 6.70 7.15
CA GLU A 60 2.44 7.45 7.95
C GLU A 60 2.32 8.91 7.48
N ARG A 61 3.46 9.57 7.23
CA ARG A 61 3.46 10.91 6.62
C ARG A 61 2.74 10.90 5.27
N LEU A 62 3.07 9.97 4.37
CA LEU A 62 2.44 9.89 3.05
C LEU A 62 0.94 9.60 3.15
N PHE A 63 0.51 8.79 4.12
CA PHE A 63 -0.90 8.50 4.39
C PHE A 63 -1.67 9.75 4.82
N ASN A 64 -1.07 10.55 5.71
CA ASN A 64 -1.62 11.85 6.11
C ASN A 64 -1.71 12.82 4.93
N GLU A 65 -0.75 12.79 4.00
CA GLU A 65 -0.83 13.57 2.77
C GLU A 65 -1.96 13.08 1.84
N VAL A 66 -2.25 11.78 1.78
CA VAL A 66 -3.45 11.27 1.07
C VAL A 66 -4.73 11.80 1.71
N ILE A 67 -4.85 11.78 3.04
CA ILE A 67 -6.00 12.35 3.76
C ILE A 67 -6.16 13.83 3.40
N GLY A 68 -5.05 14.57 3.36
CA GLY A 68 -5.01 15.99 2.99
C GLY A 68 -5.42 16.32 1.55
N LEU A 69 -5.49 15.33 0.64
CA LEU A 69 -6.04 15.55 -0.71
C LEU A 69 -7.54 15.77 -0.71
N HIS A 70 -8.26 15.36 0.34
CA HIS A 70 -9.73 15.43 0.42
C HIS A 70 -10.44 14.82 -0.80
N ASP A 71 -9.87 13.76 -1.38
CA ASP A 71 -10.40 13.05 -2.55
C ASP A 71 -10.69 11.58 -2.19
N ASP A 72 -11.97 11.26 -1.95
CA ASP A 72 -12.46 9.92 -1.60
C ASP A 72 -12.10 8.84 -2.64
N ARG A 73 -11.79 9.24 -3.87
CA ARG A 73 -11.36 8.31 -4.92
C ARG A 73 -9.99 7.70 -4.60
N CYS A 74 -9.17 8.35 -3.79
CA CYS A 74 -7.88 7.80 -3.34
C CYS A 74 -8.07 6.50 -2.55
N TYR A 75 -9.09 6.43 -1.69
CA TYR A 75 -9.43 5.22 -0.93
C TYR A 75 -10.15 4.19 -1.81
N THR A 76 -11.05 4.66 -2.68
CA THR A 76 -11.74 3.78 -3.64
C THR A 76 -10.75 3.04 -4.54
N ASP A 77 -9.69 3.71 -4.98
CA ASP A 77 -8.64 3.10 -5.79
C ASP A 77 -7.83 2.07 -4.99
N ALA A 78 -7.52 2.35 -3.72
CA ALA A 78 -6.87 1.38 -2.85
C ALA A 78 -7.70 0.09 -2.71
N ILE A 79 -9.01 0.22 -2.44
CA ILE A 79 -9.92 -0.93 -2.33
C ILE A 79 -9.99 -1.70 -3.66
N ARG A 80 -10.04 -1.01 -4.79
CA ARG A 80 -10.03 -1.65 -6.12
C ARG A 80 -8.73 -2.42 -6.39
N LEU A 81 -7.60 -1.85 -6.00
CA LEU A 81 -6.30 -2.49 -6.15
C LEU A 81 -6.17 -3.70 -5.22
N LEU A 82 -6.60 -3.59 -3.97
CA LEU A 82 -6.68 -4.70 -3.00
C LEU A 82 -7.52 -5.84 -3.56
N LYS A 83 -8.75 -5.57 -4.02
CA LYS A 83 -9.62 -6.59 -4.63
C LYS A 83 -8.96 -7.30 -5.80
N ARG A 84 -8.28 -6.56 -6.69
CA ARG A 84 -7.54 -7.15 -7.82
C ARG A 84 -6.37 -8.01 -7.34
N ALA A 85 -5.61 -7.55 -6.36
CA ALA A 85 -4.50 -8.31 -5.79
C ALA A 85 -4.98 -9.59 -5.10
N THR A 86 -6.14 -9.56 -4.41
CA THR A 86 -6.76 -10.75 -3.80
C THR A 86 -7.26 -11.74 -4.84
N VAL A 87 -7.93 -11.27 -5.91
CA VAL A 87 -8.41 -12.14 -7.00
C VAL A 87 -7.24 -12.83 -7.70
N HIS A 88 -6.19 -12.08 -8.05
CA HIS A 88 -5.03 -12.66 -8.73
C HIS A 88 -4.06 -13.42 -7.80
N GLY A 89 -4.06 -13.12 -6.49
CA GLY A 89 -3.24 -13.78 -5.48
C GLY A 89 -3.82 -15.09 -4.94
N LEU A 90 -5.11 -15.35 -5.18
CA LEU A 90 -5.77 -16.62 -4.87
C LEU A 90 -5.87 -17.57 -6.09
N GLU A 91 -5.77 -17.06 -7.32
CA GLU A 91 -5.85 -17.88 -8.54
C GLU A 91 -4.51 -18.53 -8.96
N SER A 92 -3.42 -18.37 -8.19
CA SER A 92 -2.08 -18.91 -8.55
C SER A 92 -1.46 -19.84 -7.50
N ILE A 93 -2.29 -20.63 -6.80
CA ILE A 93 -1.83 -21.87 -6.15
C ILE A 93 -2.47 -23.04 -6.90
N HIS A 94 -1.87 -23.41 -8.03
CA HIS A 94 -1.94 -24.73 -8.65
C HIS A 94 -0.62 -25.03 -9.35
#